data_AF-A0AAU5DXZ1-F1
#
_entry.id   AF-A0AAU5DXZ1-F1
#
_cell.length_a   1.000
_cell.length_b   1.000
_cell.length_c   1.000
_cell.angle_alpha   90.00
_cell.angle_beta   90.00
_cell.angle_gamma   90.00
#
_symmetry.space_group_name_H-M   'P 1'
#
loop_
_entity.id
_entity.type
_entity.pdbx_description
1 polymer ?
#
loop_
_entity_poly.entity_id
_entity_poly.type
_entity_poly.pdbx_seq_one_letter_code
_entity_poly.pdbx_strand_id
1 'polypeptide(L)'
;MTDSAEAGHRVDEGFVPLLRRVPGFVAYYWVDAGGGVMVSTSVFEDQSGAEESIERAADFVRDNLASLLPNRPQVTAGMVVAAG
;
A
#
# COMPACT_ATOMS: atom_id res chain seq x y z
N MET A 1 10.62 -5.78 -15.46
CA MET A 1 11.03 -5.46 -14.08
C MET A 1 10.35 -4.16 -13.71
N THR A 2 9.66 -4.11 -12.58
CA THR A 2 9.01 -2.88 -12.11
C THR A 2 10.07 -1.81 -11.86
N ASP A 3 9.83 -0.59 -12.34
CA ASP A 3 10.62 0.58 -11.98
C ASP A 3 10.21 1.00 -10.56
N SER A 4 11.00 0.63 -9.56
CA SER A 4 10.67 0.86 -8.15
C SER A 4 10.76 2.34 -7.76
N ALA A 5 11.58 3.13 -8.45
CA ALA A 5 11.68 4.57 -8.19
C ALA A 5 10.41 5.29 -8.68
N GLU A 6 9.97 4.99 -9.90
CA GLU A 6 8.72 5.54 -10.45
C GLU A 6 7.50 5.04 -9.65
N ALA A 7 7.44 3.76 -9.30
CA ALA A 7 6.35 3.23 -8.47
C ALA A 7 6.31 3.88 -7.08
N GLY A 8 7.47 4.08 -6.46
CA GLY A 8 7.59 4.78 -5.18
C GLY A 8 7.12 6.23 -5.26
N HIS A 9 7.50 6.96 -6.31
CA HIS A 9 7.05 8.34 -6.52
C HIS A 9 5.53 8.45 -6.65
N ARG A 10 4.89 7.59 -7.47
CA ARG A 10 3.43 7.57 -7.60
C ARG A 10 2.73 7.26 -6.29
N VAL A 11 3.26 6.30 -5.52
CA VAL A 11 2.70 5.92 -4.22
C VAL A 11 2.83 7.07 -3.22
N ASP A 12 3.97 7.74 -3.16
CA ASP A 12 4.22 8.86 -2.24
C ASP A 12 3.33 10.07 -2.55
N GLU A 13 3.18 10.44 -3.83
CA GLU A 13 2.35 11.60 -4.21
C GLU A 13 0.85 11.30 -4.23
N GLY A 14 0.47 10.06 -4.55
CA GLY A 14 -0.92 9.68 -4.76
C GLY A 14 -1.53 8.92 -3.60
N PHE A 15 -0.95 7.77 -3.24
CA PHE A 15 -1.59 6.84 -2.32
C PHE A 15 -1.38 7.18 -0.84
N VAL A 16 -0.18 7.60 -0.45
CA VAL A 16 0.13 7.96 0.93
C VAL A 16 -0.80 9.08 1.45
N PRO A 17 -1.08 10.16 0.69
CA PRO A 17 -2.05 11.17 1.12
C PRO A 17 -3.48 10.65 1.28
N LEU A 18 -3.89 9.65 0.49
CA LEU A 18 -5.20 9.00 0.64
C LEU A 18 -5.27 8.17 1.93
N LEU A 19 -4.22 7.44 2.27
CA LEU A 19 -4.15 6.66 3.51
C LEU A 19 -4.15 7.55 4.75
N ARG A 20 -3.44 8.68 4.72
CA ARG A 20 -3.43 9.66 5.83
C ARG A 20 -4.81 10.26 6.15
N ARG A 21 -5.79 10.13 5.24
CA ARG A 21 -7.17 10.60 5.45
C ARG A 21 -8.09 9.51 6.02
N VAL A 22 -7.64 8.26 6.06
CA VAL A 22 -8.39 7.17 6.68
C VAL A 22 -8.27 7.31 8.20
N PRO A 23 -9.38 7.29 8.94
CA PRO A 23 -9.35 7.32 10.40
C PRO A 23 -8.45 6.23 10.99
N GLY A 24 -7.71 6.56 12.04
CA GLY A 24 -6.82 5.62 12.72
C GLY A 24 -5.55 5.27 11.93
N PHE A 25 -5.16 6.02 10.90
CA PHE A 25 -3.89 5.80 10.19
C PHE A 25 -2.68 5.93 11.14
N VAL A 26 -1.86 4.88 11.22
CA VAL A 26 -0.65 4.84 12.06
C VAL A 26 0.62 4.91 11.20
N ALA A 27 0.73 4.04 10.21
CA ALA A 27 1.95 3.94 9.39
C ALA A 27 1.66 3.37 8.01
N TYR A 28 2.54 3.70 7.06
CA TYR A 28 2.59 3.06 5.75
C TYR A 28 4.04 2.86 5.31
N TYR A 29 4.32 1.70 4.73
CA TYR A 29 5.59 1.34 4.14
C TYR A 29 5.38 0.83 2.73
N TRP A 30 6.22 1.30 1.80
CA TRP A 30 6.33 0.78 0.43
C TRP A 30 7.76 0.28 0.24
N VAL A 31 7.90 -1.01 -0.02
CA VAL A 31 9.18 -1.72 0.04
C VAL A 31 9.46 -2.38 -1.30
N ASP A 32 10.64 -2.12 -1.85
CA ASP A 32 11.21 -2.91 -2.95
C ASP A 32 11.77 -4.22 -2.38
N ALA A 33 11.09 -5.33 -2.68
CA ALA A 33 11.49 -6.67 -2.25
C ALA A 33 12.50 -7.33 -3.21
N GLY A 34 12.94 -6.61 -4.25
CA GLY A 34 13.80 -7.10 -5.30
C GLY A 34 13.06 -7.89 -6.38
N GLY A 35 13.72 -8.14 -7.51
CA GLY A 35 13.14 -8.90 -8.62
C GLY A 35 11.91 -8.25 -9.28
N GLY A 36 11.68 -6.95 -9.05
CA GLY A 36 10.48 -6.25 -9.50
C GLY A 36 9.24 -6.50 -8.62
N VAL A 37 9.41 -7.04 -7.41
CA VAL A 37 8.33 -7.23 -6.45
C VAL A 37 8.27 -6.05 -5.50
N MET A 38 7.08 -5.46 -5.35
CA MET A 38 6.81 -4.40 -4.38
C MET A 38 5.89 -4.93 -3.27
N VAL A 39 6.14 -4.50 -2.04
CA VAL A 39 5.32 -4.81 -0.86
C VAL A 39 4.85 -3.52 -0.20
N SER A 40 3.55 -3.39 -0.01
CA SER A 40 2.97 -2.36 0.86
C SER A 40 2.62 -2.94 2.23
N THR A 41 2.81 -2.16 3.28
CA THR A 41 2.26 -2.45 4.61
C THR A 41 1.63 -1.19 5.17
N SER A 42 0.34 -1.24 5.49
CA SER A 42 -0.38 -0.17 6.16
C SER A 42 -0.80 -0.63 7.56
N VAL A 43 -0.66 0.24 8.55
CA VAL A 43 -1.03 -0.01 9.94
C VAL A 43 -2.09 1.00 10.36
N PHE A 44 -3.15 0.51 10.99
CA PHE A 44 -4.27 1.29 11.49
C PHE A 44 -4.55 0.94 12.96
N GLU A 45 -5.22 1.85 13.67
CA GLU A 45 -5.66 1.66 15.05
C GLU A 45 -6.66 0.51 15.18
N ASP A 46 -7.49 0.28 14.17
CA ASP A 46 -8.50 -0.77 14.15
C ASP A 46 -8.68 -1.41 12.76
N GLN A 47 -9.48 -2.48 12.73
CA GLN A 47 -9.77 -3.25 11.52
C GLN A 47 -10.51 -2.43 10.45
N SER A 48 -11.36 -1.47 10.84
CA SER A 48 -12.15 -0.69 9.88
C SER A 48 -11.26 0.20 9.01
N GLY A 49 -10.23 0.82 9.61
CA GLY A 49 -9.23 1.57 8.85
C GLY A 49 -8.43 0.69 7.89
N ALA A 50 -8.10 -0.54 8.29
CA ALA A 50 -7.42 -1.50 7.42
C ALA A 50 -8.31 -1.93 6.24
N GLU A 51 -9.59 -2.21 6.46
CA GLU A 51 -10.55 -2.56 5.41
C GLU A 51 -10.75 -1.40 4.41
N GLU A 52 -10.96 -0.18 4.90
CA GLU A 52 -11.06 1.00 4.03
C GLU A 52 -9.79 1.23 3.20
N SER A 53 -8.61 0.97 3.79
CA SER A 53 -7.34 1.06 3.07
C SER A 53 -7.21 0.05 1.93
N ILE A 54 -7.76 -1.16 2.09
CA ILE A 54 -7.74 -2.22 1.08
C ILE A 54 -8.59 -1.81 -0.13
N GLU A 55 -9.77 -1.23 0.10
CA GLU A 55 -10.63 -0.71 -0.96
C GLU A 55 -9.93 0.40 -1.75
N ARG A 56 -9.37 1.39 -1.03
CA ARG A 56 -8.60 2.49 -1.65
C ARG A 56 -7.37 1.99 -2.41
N ALA A 57 -6.69 0.96 -1.90
CA ALA A 57 -5.53 0.36 -2.58
C ALA A 57 -5.93 -0.28 -3.91
N ALA A 58 -7.06 -1.00 -3.94
CA ALA A 58 -7.56 -1.64 -5.15
C ALA A 58 -7.84 -0.61 -6.25
N ASP A 59 -8.47 0.50 -5.89
CA ASP A 59 -8.72 1.61 -6.82
C ASP A 59 -7.42 2.27 -7.28
N PHE A 60 -6.53 2.59 -6.34
CA PHE A 60 -5.28 3.25 -6.66
C PHE A 60 -4.40 2.40 -7.59
N VAL A 61 -4.27 1.10 -7.32
CA VAL A 61 -3.47 0.17 -8.13
C VAL A 61 -4.02 0.11 -9.55
N ARG A 62 -5.34 -0.05 -9.70
CA ARG A 62 -5.99 -0.12 -11.00
C ARG A 62 -5.74 1.15 -11.82
N ASP A 63 -5.86 2.31 -11.20
CA ASP A 63 -5.88 3.59 -11.92
C ASP A 63 -4.47 4.16 -12.13
N ASN A 64 -3.49 3.84 -11.27
CA ASN A 64 -2.18 4.51 -11.24
C ASN A 64 -0.98 3.57 -11.40
N LEU A 65 -1.11 2.29 -11.02
CA LEU A 65 0.03 1.36 -10.97
C LEU A 65 -0.11 0.15 -11.91
N ALA A 66 -1.25 -0.01 -12.59
CA ALA A 66 -1.51 -1.17 -13.44
C ALA A 66 -0.44 -1.41 -14.54
N SER A 67 0.19 -0.34 -15.05
CA SER A 67 1.28 -0.46 -16.03
C SER A 67 2.63 -0.86 -15.42
N LEU A 68 2.80 -0.69 -14.10
CA LEU A 68 4.03 -0.95 -13.37
C LEU A 68 3.99 -2.28 -12.60
N LEU A 69 2.78 -2.74 -12.24
CA LEU A 69 2.53 -3.96 -11.47
C LEU A 69 1.79 -4.98 -12.36
N PRO A 70 2.51 -5.88 -13.06
CA PRO A 70 1.91 -6.76 -14.06
C PRO A 70 1.01 -7.86 -13.45
N ASN A 71 1.15 -8.11 -12.15
CA ASN A 71 0.41 -9.14 -11.43
C ASN A 71 -0.52 -8.50 -10.41
N ARG A 72 -1.65 -9.16 -10.15
CA ARG A 72 -2.57 -8.75 -9.08
C ARG A 72 -1.85 -8.83 -7.73
N PRO A 73 -2.03 -7.83 -6.85
CA PRO A 73 -1.47 -7.92 -5.51
C PRO A 73 -2.18 -9.03 -4.72
N GLN A 74 -1.41 -9.71 -3.88
CA GLN A 74 -1.96 -10.53 -2.80
C GLN A 74 -2.20 -9.62 -1.59
N VAL A 75 -3.40 -9.67 -1.01
CA VAL A 75 -3.76 -8.85 0.15
C VAL A 75 -3.96 -9.75 1.37
N THR A 76 -3.39 -9.37 2.49
CA THR A 76 -3.53 -10.04 3.79
C THR A 76 -3.70 -9.00 4.89
N ALA A 77 -4.52 -9.30 5.90
CA ALA A 77 -4.76 -8.44 7.06
C ALA A 77 -4.66 -9.24 8.38
N GLY A 78 -4.29 -8.57 9.46
CA GLY A 78 -4.15 -9.18 10.79
C GLY A 78 -3.71 -8.18 11.85
N MET A 79 -3.69 -8.64 13.10
CA MET A 79 -3.29 -7.81 14.24
C MET A 79 -1.77 -7.67 14.34
N VAL A 80 -1.29 -6.46 14.62
CA VAL A 80 0.11 -6.24 15.01
C VAL A 80 0.31 -6.81 16.41
N VAL A 81 1.15 -7.83 16.54
CA VAL A 81 1.44 -8.50 17.83
C VAL A 81 2.79 -8.09 18.45
N ALA A 82 3.63 -7.41 17.69
CA ALA A 82 4.91 -6.83 18.14
C ALA A 82 5.29 -5.65 17.23
N ALA A 83 5.82 -4.57 17.82
CA ALA A 83 6.37 -3.41 17.15
C ALA A 83 7.50 -2.81 18.01
N GLY A 84 8.40 -2.03 17.41
CA GLY A 84 9.55 -1.42 18.09
C GLY A 84 9.87 -0.04 17.54
#